data_AF-A0A7V0IVC9-F1
#
_entry.id   AF-A0A7V0IVC9-F1
#
_cell.length_a   1.000
_cell.length_b   1.000
_cell.length_c   1.000
_cell.angle_alpha   90.00
_cell.angle_beta   90.00
_cell.angle_gamma   90.00
#
_symmetry.space_group_name_H-M   'P 1'
#
loop_
_entity.id
_entity.type
_entity.pdbx_description
1 polymer ?
#
loop_
_entity_poly.entity_id
_entity_poly.type
_entity_poly.pdbx_seq_one_letter_code
_entity_poly.pdbx_strand_id
1 'polypeptide(L)' 'MGTAVPKLNDVIEKAGFLSFEEQEILLDVLKHRHIEKRREQIAANAGKTIKEYKAGRTRAGTAKDLKKDLEND' A
#
# COMPACT_ATOMS: atom_id res chain seq x y z
N MET A 1 -2.22 -21.85 -15.92
CA MET A 1 -1.02 -22.28 -15.16
C MET A 1 -0.94 -21.42 -13.92
N GLY A 2 -1.25 -21.96 -12.74
CA GLY A 2 -1.21 -21.20 -11.49
C GLY A 2 0.24 -20.97 -11.09
N THR A 3 0.71 -19.73 -11.13
CA THR A 3 2.05 -19.39 -10.62
C THR A 3 2.02 -19.50 -9.10
N ALA A 4 2.68 -20.51 -8.55
CA ALA A 4 2.90 -20.61 -7.11
C ALA A 4 3.59 -19.33 -6.62
N VAL A 5 3.08 -18.73 -5.54
CA VAL A 5 3.72 -17.55 -4.93
C VAL A 5 5.10 -17.99 -4.45
N PRO A 6 6.20 -17.39 -4.95
CA PRO A 6 7.53 -17.76 -4.52
C PRO A 6 7.70 -17.43 -3.03
N LYS A 7 8.34 -18.32 -2.27
CA LYS A 7 8.64 -18.06 -0.86
C LYS A 7 9.66 -16.93 -0.77
N LEU A 8 9.52 -16.08 0.25
CA LEU A 8 10.39 -14.91 0.44
C LEU A 8 11.88 -15.29 0.43
N ASN A 9 12.25 -16.35 1.14
CA ASN A 9 13.64 -16.82 1.22
C ASN A 9 14.19 -17.19 -0.17
N ASP A 10 13.42 -17.93 -0.97
CA ASP A 10 13.83 -18.33 -2.33
C ASP A 10 14.10 -17.11 -3.23
N VAL A 11 13.33 -16.02 -3.04
CA VAL A 11 13.52 -14.77 -3.80
C VAL A 11 14.79 -14.05 -3.34
N ILE A 12 15.06 -14.01 -2.03
CA ILE A 12 16.26 -13.40 -1.46
C ILE A 12 17.52 -14.15 -1.91
N GLU A 13 17.50 -15.49 -1.84
CA GLU A 13 18.61 -16.33 -2.31
C GLU A 13 18.89 -16.07 -3.79
N LYS A 14 17.84 -15.98 -4.62
CA LYS A 14 18.00 -15.68 -6.04
C LYS A 14 18.53 -14.28 -6.31
N ALA A 15 18.10 -13.29 -5.55
CA ALA A 15 18.63 -11.94 -5.62
C ALA A 15 20.13 -11.90 -5.28
N GLY A 16 20.58 -12.77 -4.37
CA GLY A 16 22.00 -12.90 -3.99
C GLY A 16 22.91 -13.40 -5.11
N PHE A 17 22.39 -14.06 -6.15
CA PHE A 17 23.18 -14.49 -7.31
C PHE A 17 23.43 -13.38 -8.34
N LEU A 18 22.78 -12.22 -8.21
CA LEU A 18 23.03 -11.06 -9.06
C LEU A 18 24.40 -10.44 -8.73
N SER A 19 25.03 -9.80 -9.70
CA SER A 19 26.20 -8.95 -9.44
C SER A 19 25.83 -7.79 -8.51
N PHE A 20 26.82 -7.16 -7.88
CA PHE A 20 26.57 -6.03 -6.98
C PHE A 20 25.81 -4.89 -7.68
N GLU A 21 26.17 -4.56 -8.93
CA GLU A 21 25.48 -3.54 -9.72
C GLU A 21 24.02 -3.93 -10.03
N GLU A 22 23.77 -5.18 -10.39
CA GLU A 22 22.41 -5.68 -10.61
C GLU A 22 21.57 -5.72 -9.32
N GLN A 23 22.20 -5.99 -8.17
CA GLN A 23 21.53 -5.90 -6.87
C GLN A 23 21.12 -4.46 -6.54
N GLU A 24 21.97 -3.48 -6.79
CA GLU A 24 21.64 -2.06 -6.63
C GLU A 24 20.48 -1.64 -7.54
N ILE A 25 20.48 -2.07 -8.81
CA ILE A 25 19.37 -1.85 -9.74
C ILE A 25 18.09 -2.50 -9.22
N LEU A 26 18.16 -3.74 -8.73
CA LEU A 26 17.00 -4.44 -8.16
C LEU A 26 16.39 -3.67 -6.98
N LEU A 27 17.23 -3.18 -6.07
CA LEU A 27 16.79 -2.39 -4.92
C LEU A 27 16.07 -1.11 -5.36
N ASP A 28 16.63 -0.39 -6.32
CA ASP A 28 16.04 0.85 -6.82
C ASP A 28 14.69 0.60 -7.50
N VAL A 29 14.61 -0.43 -8.36
CA VAL A 29 13.35 -0.81 -9.02
C VAL A 29 12.29 -1.22 -8.01
N LEU A 30 12.63 -2.02 -7.00
CA LEU A 30 11.69 -2.46 -5.97
C LEU A 30 11.18 -1.28 -5.14
N LYS A 31 12.06 -0.36 -4.77
CA LYS A 31 11.71 0.86 -4.04
C LYS A 31 10.71 1.72 -4.83
N HIS A 32 10.99 1.99 -6.10
CA HIS A 32 10.09 2.75 -6.96
C HIS A 32 8.73 2.07 -7.09
N ARG A 33 8.69 0.77 -7.37
CA ARG A 33 7.44 0.00 -7.47
C ARG A 33 6.63 0.03 -6.16
N HIS A 34 7.30 -0.02 -5.01
CA HIS A 34 6.61 0.06 -3.72
C HIS A 34 5.98 1.43 -3.49
N ILE A 35 6.69 2.50 -3.86
CA ILE A 35 6.16 3.88 -3.81
C ILE A 35 4.93 4.00 -4.70
N GLU A 36 4.97 3.52 -5.94
CA GLU A 36 3.84 3.58 -6.86
C GLU A 36 2.62 2.80 -6.34
N LYS A 37 2.81 1.57 -5.84
CA LYS A 37 1.72 0.80 -5.21
C LYS A 37 1.09 1.54 -4.04
N ARG A 38 1.90 2.21 -3.21
CA ARG A 38 1.38 3.02 -2.10
C ARG A 38 0.58 4.22 -2.60
N ARG A 39 1.03 4.88 -3.68
CA ARG A 39 0.29 5.98 -4.32
C ARG A 39 -1.07 5.51 -4.86
N GLU A 40 -1.11 4.34 -5.51
CA GLU A 40 -2.35 3.72 -6.00
C GLU A 40 -3.33 3.44 -4.84
N GLN A 41 -2.85 2.89 -3.73
CA GLN A 41 -3.67 2.66 -2.54
C GLN A 41 -4.24 3.96 -1.96
N ILE A 42 -3.44 5.02 -1.89
CA ILE A 42 -3.89 6.34 -1.44
C ILE A 42 -4.96 6.88 -2.40
N ALA A 43 -4.74 6.80 -3.70
CA ALA A 43 -5.69 7.27 -4.71
C ALA A 43 -7.02 6.49 -4.64
N ALA A 44 -6.96 5.17 -4.48
CA ALA A 44 -8.15 4.32 -4.33
C ALA A 44 -8.93 4.68 -3.06
N ASN A 45 -8.25 4.85 -1.93
CA ASN A 45 -8.86 5.25 -0.66
C ASN A 45 -9.51 6.64 -0.77
N ALA A 46 -8.78 7.62 -1.31
CA ALA A 46 -9.32 8.97 -1.53
C ALA A 46 -10.55 8.95 -2.45
N GLY A 47 -10.51 8.16 -3.52
CA GLY A 47 -11.64 7.96 -4.42
C GLY A 47 -12.87 7.37 -3.71
N LYS A 48 -12.67 6.40 -2.82
CA LYS A 48 -13.74 5.82 -2.00
C LYS A 48 -14.32 6.87 -1.05
N THR A 49 -13.48 7.59 -0.30
CA THR A 49 -13.91 8.65 0.62
C THR A 49 -14.72 9.74 -0.09
N ILE A 50 -14.26 10.20 -1.26
CA ILE A 50 -14.98 11.22 -2.05
C ILE A 50 -16.34 10.69 -2.52
N LYS A 51 -16.42 9.42 -2.95
CA LYS A 51 -17.69 8.81 -3.35
C LYS A 51 -18.66 8.70 -2.17
N GLU A 52 -18.19 8.30 -1.00
CA GLU A 52 -19.01 8.20 0.21
C GLU A 52 -19.51 9.56 0.68
N TYR A 53 -18.65 10.59 0.64
CA TYR A 53 -19.03 11.96 0.93
C TYR A 53 -20.14 12.46 -0.01
N LYS A 54 -19.95 12.29 -1.33
CA LYS A 54 -20.97 12.65 -2.33
C LYS A 54 -22.28 11.88 -2.19
N ALA A 55 -22.22 10.64 -1.70
CA ALA A 55 -23.39 9.82 -1.44
C ALA A 55 -24.09 10.11 -0.10
N GLY A 56 -23.61 11.10 0.68
CA GLY A 56 -24.14 11.42 2.00
C GLY A 56 -23.91 10.32 3.05
N ARG A 57 -22.98 9.39 2.79
CA ARG A 57 -22.67 8.26 3.69
C ARG A 57 -21.55 8.57 4.69
N THR A 58 -21.24 9.85 4.87
CA THR A 58 -20.24 10.34 5.83
C THR A 58 -20.92 11.03 7.00
N ARG A 59 -20.37 10.86 8.21
CA ARG A 59 -20.77 11.66 9.38
C ARG A 59 -20.00 12.97 9.39
N ALA A 60 -20.69 14.08 9.70
CA ALA A 60 -20.06 15.37 9.95
C ALA A 60 -20.09 15.65 11.46
N GLY A 61 -19.00 16.16 12.01
CA GLY A 61 -18.87 16.43 13.44
C GLY A 61 -17.58 17.16 13.76
N THR A 62 -17.47 17.60 15.00
CA THR A 62 -16.26 18.23 15.53
C THR A 62 -15.17 17.19 15.82
N ALA A 63 -13.95 17.66 16.07
CA ALA A 63 -12.87 16.77 16.54
C ALA A 63 -13.23 16.03 17.86
N LYS A 64 -14.09 16.62 18.71
CA LYS A 64 -14.59 15.95 19.92
C LYS A 64 -15.53 14.80 19.58
N ASP A 65 -16.38 14.98 18.58
CA ASP A 65 -17.30 13.94 18.11
C ASP A 65 -16.52 12.77 17.49
N LEU A 66 -15.50 13.08 16.68
CA LEU A 66 -14.61 12.06 16.13
C LEU A 66 -13.85 11.28 17.23
N LYS A 67 -13.31 11.99 18.22
CA LYS A 67 -12.60 11.36 19.34
C LYS A 67 -13.53 10.42 20.11
N LYS A 68 -14.76 10.83 20.36
CA LYS A 68 -15.78 9.99 21.00
C LYS A 68 -16.09 8.75 20.16
N ASP A 69 -16.26 8.89 18.84
CA ASP A 69 -16.50 7.75 17.95
C ASP A 69 -15.35 6.74 18.00
N LEU A 70 -14.09 7.19 18.02
CA LEU A 70 -12.90 6.32 18.07
C LEU A 70 -12.65 5.64 19.43
N GLU A 71 -13.16 6.19 20.53
CA GLU A 71 -13.02 5.63 21.88
C GLU A 71 -14.14 4.63 22.23
N ASN A 72 -15.20 4.55 21.42
CA ASN A 72 -16.36 3.67 21.63
C ASN A 72 -16.41 2.45 20.68
N ASP A 73 -15.38 2.25 19.85
CA ASP A 73 -15.14 1.06 19.00
C ASP A 73 -14.20 0.06 19.69
#